data_AF-A0A7Z7J709-F1
#
_entry.id   AF-A0A7Z7J709-F1
#
_cell.length_a   1.000
_cell.length_b   1.000
_cell.length_c   1.000
_cell.angle_alpha   90.00
_cell.angle_beta   90.00
_cell.angle_gamma   90.00
#
_symmetry.space_group_name_H-M   'P 1'
#
loop_
_entity.id
_entity.type
_entity.pdbx_description
1 polymer ?
#
loop_
_entity_poly.entity_id
_entity_poly.type
_entity_poly.pdbx_seq_one_letter_code
_entity_poly.pdbx_strand_id
1 'polypeptide(L)'
;MSLLHQARFFITVNHLRDLPATAVPEVAFAGRSNAGKSTAINILCNQKRLAFSSRTPGRTQHINYFSVAPVKAPDPLAFLVDLPGYGYAEVSGSAKYHWQGLLSDYVQTRQQLAGLILMMDARRPFTDLDCQMVEWFLPTGRPIHVLLTKADKLTNSENAKALRETRKMLQGYAEQLETPVPMTAQLFSSLKRRGIEEAQAVIAGWLNLPEARKAEREPAAANSVPPAVPSASDPAA
;
A
#
# COMPACT_ATOMS: atom_id res chain seq x y z
N MET A 1 13.79 11.36 -1.97
CA MET A 1 12.57 11.37 -2.82
C MET A 1 12.24 9.94 -3.15
N SER A 2 11.00 9.49 -2.95
CA SER A 2 10.61 8.08 -3.08
C SER A 2 10.76 7.53 -4.52
N LEU A 3 11.42 6.39 -4.74
CA LEU A 3 11.61 5.73 -6.04
C LEU A 3 10.31 5.47 -6.82
N LEU A 4 9.18 5.48 -6.14
CA LEU A 4 7.84 5.39 -6.73
C LEU A 4 7.60 6.47 -7.80
N HIS A 5 8.29 7.63 -7.73
CA HIS A 5 8.16 8.66 -8.77
C HIS A 5 8.65 8.22 -10.16
N GLN A 6 9.45 7.17 -10.22
CA GLN A 6 9.97 6.60 -11.46
C GLN A 6 9.13 5.44 -11.99
N ALA A 7 7.97 5.18 -11.37
CA ALA A 7 7.08 4.12 -11.80
C ALA A 7 6.65 4.30 -13.26
N ARG A 8 6.53 3.20 -14.01
CA ARG A 8 6.12 3.20 -15.42
C ARG A 8 5.07 2.13 -15.65
N PHE A 9 4.11 2.38 -16.53
CA PHE A 9 3.22 1.33 -17.00
C PHE A 9 4.03 0.19 -17.61
N PHE A 10 3.70 -1.04 -17.22
CA PHE A 10 4.39 -2.24 -17.69
C PHE A 10 3.47 -3.11 -18.56
N ILE A 11 2.37 -3.61 -17.98
CA ILE A 11 1.42 -4.46 -18.70
C ILE A 11 0.02 -4.38 -18.06
N THR A 12 -1.00 -4.65 -18.86
CA THR A 12 -2.37 -4.90 -18.42
C THR A 12 -2.69 -6.37 -18.60
N VAL A 13 -3.21 -7.01 -17.56
CA VAL A 13 -3.46 -8.45 -17.50
C VAL A 13 -4.95 -8.73 -17.28
N ASN A 14 -5.49 -9.67 -18.05
CA ASN A 14 -6.90 -10.04 -18.02
C ASN A 14 -7.15 -11.37 -17.29
N HIS A 15 -6.18 -12.29 -17.32
CA HIS A 15 -6.28 -13.61 -16.68
C HIS A 15 -5.05 -13.89 -15.81
N LEU A 16 -5.21 -14.67 -14.76
CA LEU A 16 -4.10 -14.98 -13.83
C LEU A 16 -2.95 -15.74 -14.50
N ARG A 17 -3.23 -16.53 -15.54
CA ARG A 17 -2.20 -17.21 -16.35
C ARG A 17 -1.29 -16.24 -17.13
N ASP A 18 -1.75 -15.02 -17.37
CA ASP A 18 -1.04 -13.99 -18.13
C ASP A 18 -0.26 -13.04 -17.19
N LEU A 19 -0.21 -13.35 -15.89
CA LEU A 19 0.58 -12.56 -14.92
C LEU A 19 2.07 -12.67 -15.25
N PRO A 20 2.82 -11.57 -15.11
CA PRO A 20 4.24 -11.59 -15.41
C PRO A 20 4.98 -12.53 -14.44
N ALA A 21 5.80 -13.42 -15.01
CA ALA A 21 6.68 -14.31 -14.28
C ALA A 21 7.93 -13.54 -13.84
N THR A 22 7.84 -12.87 -12.69
CA THR A 22 8.91 -12.01 -12.15
C THR A 22 9.38 -12.55 -10.80
N ALA A 23 10.63 -12.25 -10.44
CA ALA A 23 11.20 -12.63 -9.13
C ALA A 23 11.21 -11.47 -8.12
N VAL A 24 10.62 -10.32 -8.48
CA VAL A 24 10.67 -9.09 -7.69
C VAL A 24 9.38 -8.88 -6.90
N PRO A 25 9.45 -8.23 -5.72
CA PRO A 25 8.29 -8.00 -4.88
C PRO A 25 7.27 -7.07 -5.57
N GLU A 26 6.00 -7.27 -5.26
CA GLU A 26 4.92 -6.41 -5.73
C GLU A 26 3.95 -6.01 -4.61
N VAL A 27 3.39 -4.81 -4.69
CA VAL A 27 2.36 -4.33 -3.76
C VAL A 27 1.06 -4.11 -4.52
N ALA A 28 -0.01 -4.74 -4.04
CA ALA A 28 -1.32 -4.62 -4.66
C ALA A 28 -2.15 -3.51 -4.04
N PHE A 29 -2.89 -2.78 -4.87
CA PHE A 29 -3.89 -1.80 -4.50
C PHE A 29 -5.27 -2.37 -4.75
N ALA A 30 -6.00 -2.68 -3.68
CA ALA A 30 -7.39 -3.10 -3.73
C ALA A 30 -8.30 -2.05 -3.12
N GLY A 31 -9.57 -2.06 -3.49
CA GLY A 31 -10.51 -1.04 -3.06
C GLY A 31 -11.64 -0.87 -4.06
N ARG A 32 -12.77 -0.39 -3.56
CA ARG A 32 -13.98 -0.23 -4.38
C ARG A 32 -13.77 0.67 -5.59
N SER A 33 -14.59 0.55 -6.63
CA SER A 33 -14.49 1.38 -7.85
C SER A 33 -14.42 2.90 -7.56
N ASN A 34 -15.10 3.37 -6.51
CA ASN A 34 -15.13 4.78 -6.09
C ASN A 34 -14.11 5.15 -5.00
N ALA A 35 -13.22 4.24 -4.61
CA ALA A 35 -12.25 4.45 -3.53
C ALA A 35 -11.11 5.41 -3.93
N GLY A 36 -10.91 5.64 -5.24
CA GLY A 36 -9.90 6.56 -5.76
C GLY A 36 -8.52 5.94 -6.00
N LYS A 37 -8.45 4.63 -6.28
CA LYS A 37 -7.17 3.89 -6.44
C LYS A 37 -6.22 4.50 -7.45
N SER A 38 -6.63 4.61 -8.71
CA SER A 38 -5.78 5.16 -9.76
C SER A 38 -5.34 6.60 -9.46
N THR A 39 -6.20 7.40 -8.82
CA THR A 39 -5.84 8.75 -8.34
C THR A 39 -4.78 8.71 -7.24
N ALA A 40 -4.89 7.78 -6.29
CA ALA A 40 -3.88 7.62 -5.24
C ALA A 40 -2.55 7.12 -5.81
N ILE A 41 -2.56 6.13 -6.71
CA ILE A 41 -1.34 5.63 -7.38
C ILE A 41 -0.61 6.78 -8.09
N ASN A 42 -1.34 7.57 -8.88
CA ASN A 42 -0.81 8.77 -9.53
C ASN A 42 -0.15 9.73 -8.52
N ILE A 43 -0.80 9.99 -7.39
CA ILE A 43 -0.29 10.92 -6.37
C ILE A 43 0.92 10.35 -5.62
N LEU A 44 0.89 9.08 -5.26
CA LEU A 44 2.00 8.37 -4.61
C LEU A 44 3.22 8.31 -5.53
N CYS A 45 3.01 8.18 -6.84
CA CYS A 45 4.07 8.21 -7.84
C CYS A 45 4.39 9.63 -8.33
N ASN A 46 3.77 10.69 -7.78
CA ASN A 46 3.92 12.07 -8.26
C ASN A 46 3.78 12.23 -9.79
N GLN A 47 2.87 11.47 -10.40
CA GLN A 47 2.62 11.44 -11.84
C GLN A 47 1.15 11.72 -12.13
N LYS A 48 0.84 12.38 -13.26
CA LYS A 48 -0.54 12.77 -13.61
C LYS A 48 -1.29 11.72 -14.45
N ARG A 49 -0.58 10.84 -15.16
CA ARG A 49 -1.15 9.92 -16.16
C ARG A 49 -0.50 8.54 -16.13
N LEU A 50 -0.13 8.06 -14.94
CA LEU A 50 0.41 6.71 -14.79
C LEU A 50 -0.73 5.69 -14.80
N ALA A 51 -1.65 5.83 -13.85
CA ALA A 51 -2.84 5.01 -13.76
C ALA A 51 -4.05 5.76 -14.31
N PHE A 52 -4.72 5.20 -15.31
CA PHE A 52 -5.89 5.82 -15.92
C PHE A 52 -7.15 5.54 -15.10
N SER A 53 -7.70 6.57 -14.45
CA SER A 53 -9.03 6.49 -13.84
C SER A 53 -10.10 6.51 -14.94
N SER A 54 -10.59 5.36 -15.39
CA SER A 54 -11.75 5.36 -16.28
C SER A 54 -13.02 5.67 -15.49
N ARG A 55 -13.78 6.65 -15.97
CA ARG A 55 -15.15 6.95 -15.48
C ARG A 55 -16.21 6.07 -16.16
N THR A 56 -15.83 5.25 -17.14
CA THR A 56 -16.76 4.41 -17.90
C THR A 56 -16.94 3.07 -17.17
N PRO A 57 -18.18 2.74 -16.76
CA PRO A 57 -18.54 1.42 -16.25
C PRO A 57 -18.00 0.27 -17.11
N GLY A 58 -17.39 -0.73 -16.47
CA GLY A 58 -16.87 -1.92 -17.15
C GLY A 58 -15.45 -1.81 -17.72
N ARG A 59 -14.77 -0.65 -17.66
CA ARG A 59 -13.44 -0.49 -18.30
C ARG A 59 -12.25 -0.88 -17.42
N THR A 60 -12.38 -0.95 -16.10
CA THR A 60 -11.30 -1.40 -15.19
C THR A 60 -11.52 -2.85 -14.78
N GLN A 61 -11.56 -3.71 -15.79
CA GLN A 61 -11.66 -5.16 -15.70
C GLN A 61 -10.28 -5.81 -15.81
N HIS A 62 -9.22 -5.11 -15.48
CA HIS A 62 -7.88 -5.60 -15.74
C HIS A 62 -6.97 -5.26 -14.57
N ILE A 63 -5.99 -6.15 -14.34
CA ILE A 63 -4.90 -5.92 -13.41
C ILE A 63 -3.86 -5.09 -14.14
N ASN A 64 -3.49 -3.93 -13.62
CA ASN A 64 -2.45 -3.10 -14.21
C ASN A 64 -1.17 -3.16 -13.39
N TYR A 65 -0.07 -3.48 -14.05
CA TYR A 65 1.27 -3.50 -13.48
C TYR A 65 2.01 -2.22 -13.81
N PHE A 66 2.63 -1.63 -12.79
CA PHE A 66 3.54 -0.51 -12.91
C PHE A 66 4.91 -0.90 -12.37
N SER A 67 5.93 -0.94 -13.23
CA SER A 67 7.30 -1.25 -12.81
C SER A 67 7.88 -0.08 -12.01
N VAL A 68 8.62 -0.39 -10.95
CA VAL A 68 9.39 0.57 -10.16
C VAL A 68 10.86 0.25 -10.33
N ALA A 69 11.60 1.16 -10.95
CA ALA A 69 13.04 0.98 -11.20
C ALA A 69 13.74 2.34 -11.35
N PRO A 70 15.04 2.42 -11.01
CA PRO A 70 15.89 3.51 -11.46
C PRO A 70 15.85 3.66 -12.98
N VAL A 71 15.86 4.89 -13.50
CA VAL A 71 15.82 5.18 -14.96
C VAL A 71 16.85 4.40 -15.79
N LYS A 72 18.00 4.07 -15.20
CA LYS A 72 19.11 3.37 -15.87
C LYS A 72 19.15 1.86 -15.61
N ALA A 73 18.21 1.32 -14.82
CA ALA A 73 18.16 -0.11 -14.56
C ALA A 73 17.49 -0.85 -15.72
N PRO A 74 18.06 -1.99 -16.18
CA PRO A 74 17.45 -2.79 -17.25
C PRO A 74 16.18 -3.50 -16.79
N ASP A 75 16.14 -3.90 -15.51
CA ASP A 75 15.05 -4.69 -14.94
C ASP A 75 14.28 -3.92 -13.83
N PRO A 76 12.96 -4.16 -13.69
CA PRO A 76 12.19 -3.67 -12.56
C PRO A 76 12.77 -4.14 -11.22
N LEU A 77 12.80 -3.26 -10.21
CA LEU A 77 13.13 -3.67 -8.83
C LEU A 77 11.90 -4.17 -8.08
N ALA A 78 10.72 -3.71 -8.48
CA ALA A 78 9.44 -4.05 -7.86
C ALA A 78 8.28 -3.67 -8.78
N PHE A 79 7.07 -4.06 -8.40
CA PHE A 79 5.83 -3.63 -9.06
C PHE A 79 4.82 -3.01 -8.09
N LEU A 80 4.08 -2.02 -8.59
CA LEU A 80 2.78 -1.65 -8.05
C LEU A 80 1.71 -2.30 -8.92
N VAL A 81 0.70 -2.88 -8.29
CA VAL A 81 -0.37 -3.59 -9.00
C VAL A 81 -1.72 -2.96 -8.67
N ASP A 82 -2.37 -2.34 -9.65
CA ASP A 82 -3.74 -1.82 -9.50
C ASP A 82 -4.72 -2.94 -9.81
N LEU A 83 -5.36 -3.46 -8.77
CA LEU A 83 -6.38 -4.48 -8.91
C LEU A 83 -7.71 -3.85 -9.36
N PRO A 84 -8.53 -4.58 -10.13
CA PRO A 84 -9.85 -4.13 -10.53
C PRO A 84 -10.68 -3.79 -9.29
N GLY A 85 -11.44 -2.69 -9.36
CA GLY A 85 -12.22 -2.23 -8.23
C GLY A 85 -13.43 -3.12 -7.98
N TYR A 86 -13.52 -3.72 -6.78
CA TYR A 86 -14.70 -4.47 -6.38
C TYR A 86 -15.89 -3.56 -6.05
N GLY A 87 -17.12 -4.06 -6.10
CA GLY A 87 -18.32 -3.28 -5.76
C GLY A 87 -18.96 -2.50 -6.91
N TYR A 88 -18.72 -2.87 -8.16
CA TYR A 88 -19.66 -2.52 -9.22
C TYR A 88 -20.99 -3.24 -8.97
N ALA A 89 -22.06 -2.48 -8.76
CA ALA A 89 -23.42 -2.98 -8.65
C ALA A 89 -24.01 -3.43 -10.01
N GLU A 90 -23.38 -3.02 -11.12
CA GLU A 90 -23.95 -3.14 -12.47
C GLU A 90 -23.27 -4.18 -13.37
N VAL A 91 -22.29 -4.95 -12.89
CA VAL A 91 -21.77 -6.07 -13.68
C VAL A 91 -22.73 -7.25 -13.55
N SER A 92 -23.12 -7.84 -14.67
CA SER A 92 -23.92 -9.07 -14.73
C SER A 92 -23.33 -10.14 -13.80
N GLY A 93 -24.20 -10.98 -13.22
CA GLY A 93 -23.82 -11.92 -12.17
C GLY A 93 -22.57 -12.76 -12.49
N SER A 94 -22.44 -13.23 -13.74
CA SER A 94 -21.28 -14.02 -14.19
C SER A 94 -19.95 -13.27 -14.12
N ALA A 95 -19.93 -11.99 -14.51
CA ALA A 95 -18.73 -11.17 -14.44
C ALA A 95 -18.35 -10.88 -12.99
N LYS A 96 -19.32 -10.66 -12.10
CA LYS A 96 -19.06 -10.47 -10.67
C LYS A 96 -18.37 -11.70 -10.05
N TYR A 97 -18.86 -12.91 -10.33
CA TYR A 97 -18.23 -14.14 -9.84
C TYR A 97 -16.84 -14.35 -10.41
N HIS A 98 -16.64 -14.09 -11.70
CA HIS A 98 -15.32 -14.15 -12.32
C HIS A 98 -14.33 -13.19 -11.64
N TRP A 99 -14.75 -11.96 -11.34
CA TRP A 99 -13.93 -10.98 -10.62
C TRP A 99 -13.60 -11.39 -9.19
N GLN A 100 -14.57 -11.93 -8.47
CA GLN A 100 -14.35 -12.43 -7.11
C GLN A 100 -13.36 -13.60 -7.10
N GLY A 101 -13.49 -14.56 -8.02
CA GLY A 101 -12.55 -15.65 -8.19
C GLY A 101 -11.14 -15.15 -8.53
N LEU A 102 -11.02 -14.27 -9.53
CA LEU A 102 -9.74 -13.72 -9.95
C LEU A 102 -9.04 -12.95 -8.82
N LEU A 103 -9.77 -12.12 -8.08
CA LEU A 103 -9.20 -11.38 -6.95
C LEU A 103 -8.78 -12.32 -5.83
N SER A 104 -9.66 -13.24 -5.43
CA SER A 104 -9.39 -14.25 -4.40
C SER A 104 -8.13 -15.07 -4.72
N ASP A 105 -8.07 -15.63 -5.91
CA ASP A 105 -6.95 -16.47 -6.35
C ASP A 105 -5.66 -15.64 -6.45
N TYR A 106 -5.71 -14.42 -6.99
CA TYR A 106 -4.55 -13.54 -7.03
C TYR A 106 -4.00 -13.26 -5.63
N VAL A 107 -4.85 -12.79 -4.72
CA VAL A 107 -4.37 -12.34 -3.41
C VAL A 107 -3.86 -13.49 -2.55
N GLN A 108 -4.43 -14.70 -2.70
CA GLN A 108 -4.04 -15.88 -1.94
C GLN A 108 -2.79 -16.58 -2.49
N THR A 109 -2.62 -16.64 -3.82
CA THR A 109 -1.62 -17.54 -4.44
C THR A 109 -0.39 -16.82 -4.97
N ARG A 110 -0.44 -15.49 -5.15
CA ARG A 110 0.63 -14.73 -5.80
C ARG A 110 1.87 -14.61 -4.91
N GLN A 111 2.90 -15.42 -5.18
CA GLN A 111 4.11 -15.49 -4.35
C GLN A 111 4.89 -14.17 -4.23
N GLN A 112 4.86 -13.32 -5.25
CA GLN A 112 5.59 -12.04 -5.29
C GLN A 112 4.95 -10.94 -4.44
N LEU A 113 3.69 -11.11 -4.05
CA LEU A 113 2.92 -10.08 -3.37
C LEU A 113 3.48 -9.84 -1.96
N ALA A 114 4.05 -8.67 -1.71
CA ALA A 114 4.69 -8.32 -0.43
C ALA A 114 3.71 -7.74 0.59
N GLY A 115 2.57 -7.20 0.13
CA GLY A 115 1.56 -6.61 1.00
C GLY A 115 0.40 -6.02 0.22
N LEU A 116 -0.69 -5.72 0.93
CA LEU A 116 -1.93 -5.20 0.37
C LEU A 116 -2.20 -3.78 0.87
N ILE A 117 -2.32 -2.84 -0.06
CA ILE A 117 -2.88 -1.52 0.18
C ILE A 117 -4.39 -1.58 -0.04
N LEU A 118 -5.16 -1.54 1.05
CA LEU A 118 -6.62 -1.59 1.00
C LEU A 118 -7.21 -0.18 1.09
N MET A 119 -7.85 0.28 0.02
CA MET A 119 -8.37 1.63 -0.08
C MET A 119 -9.87 1.67 0.20
N MET A 120 -10.25 2.40 1.25
CA MET A 120 -11.63 2.55 1.70
C MET A 120 -12.00 4.02 1.84
N ASP A 121 -13.18 4.42 1.34
CA ASP A 121 -13.72 5.77 1.56
C ASP A 121 -13.94 5.98 3.07
N ALA A 122 -13.28 6.97 3.67
CA ALA A 122 -13.28 7.23 5.11
C ALA A 122 -14.68 7.44 5.69
N ARG A 123 -15.66 7.82 4.86
CA ARG A 123 -17.05 8.02 5.27
C ARG A 123 -17.81 6.71 5.49
N ARG A 124 -17.35 5.61 4.89
CA ARG A 124 -17.95 4.27 4.94
C ARG A 124 -16.88 3.17 4.81
N PRO A 125 -16.00 3.00 5.82
CA PRO A 125 -15.02 1.91 5.85
C PRO A 125 -15.69 0.56 6.17
N PHE A 126 -15.01 -0.55 5.87
CA PHE A 126 -15.44 -1.93 6.15
C PHE A 126 -16.85 -2.27 5.66
N THR A 127 -17.08 -2.12 4.35
CA THR A 127 -18.23 -2.80 3.73
C THR A 127 -17.97 -4.30 3.65
N ASP A 128 -19.00 -5.11 3.42
CA ASP A 128 -18.87 -6.57 3.33
C ASP A 128 -17.80 -7.02 2.33
N LEU A 129 -17.65 -6.30 1.21
CA LEU A 129 -16.61 -6.58 0.21
C LEU A 129 -15.20 -6.22 0.69
N ASP A 130 -15.06 -5.19 1.53
CA ASP A 130 -13.78 -4.83 2.14
C ASP A 130 -13.38 -5.90 3.17
N CYS A 131 -14.33 -6.37 4.00
CA CYS A 131 -14.11 -7.46 4.95
C CYS A 131 -13.73 -8.76 4.25
N GLN A 132 -14.46 -9.13 3.19
CA GLN A 132 -14.14 -10.29 2.35
C GLN A 132 -12.73 -10.21 1.75
N MET A 133 -12.29 -9.03 1.30
CA MET A 133 -10.93 -8.83 0.80
C MET A 133 -9.87 -9.06 1.88
N VAL A 134 -10.13 -8.58 3.10
CA VAL A 134 -9.25 -8.86 4.25
C VAL A 134 -9.19 -10.36 4.50
N GLU A 135 -10.35 -11.02 4.62
CA GLU A 135 -10.46 -12.47 4.87
C GLU A 135 -9.74 -13.33 3.83
N TRP A 136 -9.81 -12.97 2.54
CA TRP A 136 -9.03 -13.66 1.50
C TRP A 136 -7.53 -13.44 1.65
N PHE A 137 -7.09 -12.30 2.17
CA PHE A 137 -5.67 -11.99 2.31
C PHE A 137 -5.06 -12.55 3.60
N LEU A 138 -5.85 -12.74 4.67
CA LEU A 138 -5.37 -13.21 5.97
C LEU A 138 -4.51 -14.47 5.92
N PRO A 139 -4.88 -15.55 5.18
CA PRO A 139 -4.09 -16.79 5.15
C PRO A 139 -2.69 -16.62 4.56
N THR A 140 -2.42 -15.52 3.85
CA THR A 140 -1.11 -15.26 3.25
C THR A 140 -0.04 -14.89 4.29
N GLY A 141 -0.43 -14.49 5.50
CA GLY A 141 0.50 -14.02 6.53
C GLY A 141 1.18 -12.69 6.19
N ARG A 142 0.65 -11.92 5.22
CA ARG A 142 1.28 -10.70 4.70
C ARG A 142 0.60 -9.43 5.18
N PRO A 143 1.34 -8.32 5.29
CA PRO A 143 0.82 -7.10 5.89
C PRO A 143 -0.26 -6.42 5.05
N ILE A 144 -1.25 -5.85 5.75
CA ILE A 144 -2.31 -5.01 5.19
C ILE A 144 -2.11 -3.59 5.70
N HIS A 145 -2.22 -2.62 4.80
CA HIS A 145 -2.23 -1.21 5.16
C HIS A 145 -3.43 -0.52 4.53
N VAL A 146 -4.29 0.00 5.39
CA VAL A 146 -5.53 0.66 5.00
C VAL A 146 -5.31 2.14 4.76
N LEU A 147 -5.69 2.60 3.57
CA LEU A 147 -5.82 4.02 3.27
C LEU A 147 -7.29 4.43 3.37
N LEU A 148 -7.62 5.19 4.41
CA LEU A 148 -8.93 5.83 4.56
C LEU A 148 -8.98 7.07 3.65
N THR A 149 -9.45 6.88 2.43
CA THR A 149 -9.46 7.90 1.37
C THR A 149 -10.56 8.93 1.55
N LYS A 150 -10.42 10.06 0.87
CA LYS A 150 -11.37 11.21 0.95
C LYS A 150 -11.53 11.73 2.38
N ALA A 151 -10.46 11.67 3.18
CA ALA A 151 -10.43 12.23 4.53
C ALA A 151 -10.72 13.75 4.55
N ASP A 152 -10.58 14.45 3.41
CA ASP A 152 -10.99 15.85 3.23
C ASP A 152 -12.51 16.08 3.27
N LYS A 153 -13.31 15.00 3.21
CA LYS A 153 -14.78 15.06 3.31
C LYS A 153 -15.31 14.92 4.72
N LEU A 154 -14.43 14.73 5.70
CA LEU A 154 -14.76 14.56 7.10
C LEU A 154 -14.11 15.67 7.94
N THR A 155 -14.75 16.02 9.04
CA THR A 155 -14.16 16.84 10.09
C THR A 155 -13.01 16.11 10.78
N ASN A 156 -12.20 16.81 11.57
CA ASN A 156 -11.11 16.19 12.32
C ASN A 156 -11.61 15.13 13.33
N SER A 157 -12.74 15.38 13.99
CA SER A 157 -13.34 14.44 14.95
C SER A 157 -13.83 13.17 14.25
N GLU A 158 -14.53 13.32 13.12
CA GLU A 158 -14.99 12.17 12.33
C GLU A 158 -13.83 11.36 11.75
N ASN A 159 -12.78 12.03 11.26
CA ASN A 159 -11.55 11.38 10.81
C ASN A 159 -10.88 10.57 11.94
N ALA A 160 -10.77 11.15 13.15
CA ALA A 160 -10.20 10.46 14.30
C ALA A 160 -11.05 9.24 14.72
N LYS A 161 -12.38 9.38 14.68
CA LYS A 161 -13.31 8.28 14.93
C LYS A 161 -13.15 7.15 13.92
N ALA A 162 -13.20 7.47 12.61
CA ALA A 162 -13.06 6.49 11.53
C ALA A 162 -11.72 5.74 11.60
N LEU A 163 -10.62 6.45 11.87
CA LEU A 163 -9.30 5.85 12.03
C LEU A 163 -9.24 4.91 13.24
N ARG A 164 -9.79 5.32 14.39
CA ARG A 164 -9.83 4.49 15.60
C ARG A 164 -10.66 3.22 15.40
N GLU A 165 -11.84 3.35 14.83
CA GLU A 165 -12.72 2.19 14.53
C GLU A 165 -12.05 1.24 13.54
N THR A 166 -11.37 1.79 12.53
CA THR A 166 -10.63 0.98 11.55
C THR A 166 -9.49 0.21 12.19
N ARG A 167 -8.70 0.86 13.05
CA ARG A 167 -7.61 0.19 13.78
C ARG A 167 -8.13 -0.90 14.71
N LYS A 168 -9.27 -0.68 15.38
CA LYS A 168 -9.90 -1.69 16.22
C LYS A 168 -10.36 -2.90 15.40
N MET A 169 -10.95 -2.69 14.22
CA MET A 169 -11.34 -3.79 13.32
C MET A 169 -10.13 -4.59 12.85
N LEU A 170 -9.06 -3.92 12.42
CA LEU A 170 -7.82 -4.57 12.00
C LEU A 170 -7.15 -5.35 13.13
N GLN A 171 -7.18 -4.81 14.35
CA GLN A 171 -6.68 -5.52 15.53
C GLN A 171 -7.46 -6.82 15.77
N GLY A 172 -8.79 -6.79 15.65
CA GLY A 172 -9.61 -8.00 15.78
C GLY A 172 -9.28 -9.08 14.75
N TYR A 173 -8.88 -8.70 13.53
CA TYR A 173 -8.36 -9.66 12.54
C TYR A 173 -6.96 -10.16 12.88
N ALA A 174 -6.07 -9.27 13.34
CA ALA A 174 -4.71 -9.65 13.73
C ALA A 174 -4.70 -10.65 14.90
N GLU A 175 -5.63 -10.51 15.85
CA GLU A 175 -5.79 -11.42 17.00
C GLU A 175 -6.28 -12.82 16.60
N GLN A 176 -6.83 -13.00 15.40
CA GLN A 176 -7.23 -14.33 14.89
C GLN A 176 -6.06 -15.11 14.30
N LEU A 177 -4.94 -14.46 14.02
CA LEU A 177 -3.77 -15.08 13.42
C LEU A 177 -2.85 -15.63 14.51
N GLU A 178 -2.37 -16.86 14.34
CA GLU A 178 -1.37 -17.45 15.23
C GLU A 178 -0.05 -16.65 15.20
N THR A 179 0.31 -16.15 14.02
CA THR A 179 1.48 -15.28 13.83
C THR A 179 1.02 -13.84 13.62
N PRO A 180 1.47 -12.88 14.45
CA PRO A 180 1.12 -11.48 14.28
C PRO A 180 1.61 -10.94 12.94
N VAL A 181 0.68 -10.37 12.17
CA VAL A 181 0.97 -9.73 10.90
C VAL A 181 0.67 -8.23 11.02
N PRO A 182 1.55 -7.33 10.53
CA PRO A 182 1.29 -5.90 10.60
C PRO A 182 0.02 -5.50 9.84
N MET A 183 -1.00 -5.06 10.57
CA MET A 183 -2.21 -4.47 10.01
C MET A 183 -2.33 -3.03 10.51
N THR A 184 -2.22 -2.08 9.59
CA THR A 184 -2.14 -0.66 9.93
C THR A 184 -3.14 0.14 9.12
N ALA A 185 -3.43 1.36 9.57
CA ALA A 185 -4.34 2.26 8.89
C ALA A 185 -3.91 3.71 9.07
N GLN A 186 -4.14 4.51 8.03
CA GLN A 186 -3.92 5.95 8.02
C GLN A 186 -5.03 6.69 7.26
N LEU A 187 -5.11 8.00 7.50
CA LEU A 187 -5.96 8.90 6.73
C LEU A 187 -5.24 9.31 5.44
N PHE A 188 -5.99 9.36 4.34
CA PHE A 188 -5.46 9.72 3.03
C PHE A 188 -6.38 10.69 2.29
N SER A 189 -5.80 11.74 1.71
CA SER A 189 -6.55 12.63 0.81
C SER A 189 -5.71 12.97 -0.41
N SER A 190 -6.17 12.49 -1.56
CA SER A 190 -5.66 12.88 -2.86
C SER A 190 -5.77 14.39 -3.10
N LEU A 191 -6.91 14.99 -2.69
CA LEU A 191 -7.19 16.40 -2.92
C LEU A 191 -6.32 17.32 -2.07
N LYS A 192 -6.15 16.98 -0.79
CA LYS A 192 -5.36 17.77 0.17
C LYS A 192 -3.91 17.28 0.32
N ARG A 193 -3.50 16.30 -0.49
CA ARG A 193 -2.16 15.68 -0.46
C ARG A 193 -1.75 15.20 0.95
N ARG A 194 -2.71 14.68 1.71
CA ARG A 194 -2.50 14.20 3.09
C ARG A 194 -2.14 12.71 3.09
N GLY A 195 -1.15 12.34 3.90
CA GLY A 195 -0.77 10.95 4.15
C GLY A 195 0.11 10.31 3.06
N ILE A 196 0.65 11.11 2.14
CA ILE A 196 1.47 10.60 1.03
C ILE A 196 2.77 9.99 1.54
N GLU A 197 3.49 10.72 2.40
CA GLU A 197 4.81 10.30 2.88
C GLU A 197 4.75 9.00 3.69
N GLU A 198 3.77 8.87 4.58
CA GLU A 198 3.52 7.65 5.37
C GLU A 198 3.23 6.46 4.44
N ALA A 199 2.34 6.63 3.47
CA ALA A 199 2.00 5.56 2.53
C ALA A 199 3.20 5.17 1.64
N GLN A 200 3.98 6.16 1.18
CA GLN A 200 5.21 5.90 0.42
C GLN A 200 6.24 5.13 1.27
N ALA A 201 6.40 5.47 2.55
CA ALA A 201 7.31 4.79 3.45
C ALA A 201 6.91 3.33 3.67
N VAL A 202 5.62 3.06 3.91
CA VAL A 202 5.08 1.69 4.04
C VAL A 202 5.35 0.87 2.78
N ILE A 203 4.99 1.41 1.61
CA ILE A 203 5.19 0.73 0.32
C ILE A 203 6.68 0.48 0.05
N ALA A 204 7.54 1.47 0.29
CA ALA A 204 8.98 1.35 0.08
C ALA A 204 9.62 0.30 0.99
N GLY A 205 9.15 0.19 2.24
CA GLY A 205 9.56 -0.84 3.18
C GLY A 205 9.22 -2.24 2.67
N TRP A 206 7.97 -2.49 2.29
CA TRP A 206 7.55 -3.81 1.78
C TRP A 206 8.25 -4.21 0.47
N LEU A 207 8.57 -3.23 -0.38
CA LEU A 207 9.26 -3.47 -1.65
C LEU A 207 10.79 -3.51 -1.51
N ASN A 208 11.33 -3.40 -0.29
CA ASN A 208 12.77 -3.38 -0.01
C ASN A 208 13.55 -2.37 -0.88
N LEU A 209 12.92 -1.22 -1.18
CA LEU A 209 13.52 -0.20 -2.03
C LEU A 209 14.74 0.42 -1.33
N PRO A 210 15.78 0.84 -2.07
CA PRO A 210 17.02 1.41 -1.53
C PRO A 210 16.84 2.51 -0.48
N GLU A 211 15.75 3.25 -0.51
CA GLU A 211 15.43 4.30 0.46
C GLU A 211 15.07 3.75 1.84
N ALA A 212 14.37 2.60 1.90
CA ALA A 212 14.08 1.92 3.16
C ALA A 212 15.37 1.40 3.81
N ARG A 213 16.32 0.90 3.00
CA ARG A 213 17.63 0.42 3.49
C ARG A 213 18.51 1.51 4.10
N LYS A 214 18.33 2.78 3.70
CA LYS A 214 19.07 3.91 4.30
C LYS A 214 18.50 4.27 5.68
N ALA A 215 17.18 4.26 5.84
CA ALA A 215 16.54 4.55 7.12
C ALA A 215 16.86 3.50 8.21
N GLU A 216 17.01 2.23 7.83
CA GLU A 216 17.40 1.15 8.77
C GLU A 216 18.89 1.19 9.17
N ARG A 217 19.76 1.82 8.36
CA ARG A 217 21.19 1.95 8.65
C ARG A 217 21.55 3.17 9.51
N GLU A 218 20.61 4.08 9.75
CA GLU A 218 20.77 5.24 10.65
C GLU A 218 19.86 5.11 11.89
N PRO A 219 20.23 4.25 12.85
CA PRO A 219 20.22 4.72 14.23
C PRO A 219 21.52 4.33 14.96
N ALA A 220 21.98 5.23 15.85
CA ALA A 220 23.08 5.09 16.82
C ALA A 220 24.48 5.70 16.52
N ALA A 221 24.57 6.78 15.74
CA ALA A 221 25.79 7.59 15.67
C ALA A 221 25.53 9.09 15.88
N ALA A 222 24.78 9.45 16.94
CA ALA A 222 24.67 10.84 17.38
C ALA A 222 24.28 10.89 18.86
N ASN A 223 25.21 10.51 19.73
CA ASN A 223 25.38 11.05 21.10
C ASN A 223 26.52 10.31 21.80
N SER A 224 27.74 10.51 21.33
CA SER A 224 28.93 10.33 22.17
C SER A 224 29.46 11.71 22.50
N VAL A 225 29.06 12.21 23.67
CA VAL A 225 29.74 13.32 24.35
C VAL A 225 31.21 12.92 24.50
N PRO A 226 32.19 13.73 24.05
CA PRO A 226 33.59 13.40 24.29
C PRO A 226 33.87 13.46 25.80
N PRO A 227 34.65 12.51 26.38
CA PRO A 227 34.97 12.56 27.79
C PRO A 227 35.81 13.80 28.08
N ALA A 228 35.43 14.52 29.14
CA ALA A 228 36.20 15.63 29.68
C ALA A 228 37.58 15.13 30.12
N VAL A 229 38.62 15.83 29.65
CA VAL A 229 40.01 15.64 30.06
C VAL A 229 40.13 16.05 31.54
N PRO A 230 40.64 15.21 32.46
CA PRO A 230 40.91 15.65 33.81
C PRO A 230 42.17 16.54 33.82
N SER A 231 42.03 17.76 34.36
CA SER A 231 43.15 18.64 34.65
C SER A 231 44.07 17.98 35.67
N ALA A 232 45.35 17.84 35.32
CA ALA A 232 46.40 17.45 36.25
C ALA A 232 46.58 18.58 37.28
N SER A 233 46.36 18.26 38.55
CA SER A 233 46.86 19.00 39.70
C SER A 233 48.14 18.33 40.22
N ASP A 234 49.12 19.17 40.52
CA ASP A 234 50.52 18.92 40.90
C ASP A 234 50.79 17.84 41.96
N PRO A 235 52.03 17.32 42.00
CA PRO A 235 52.73 17.06 43.24
C PRO A 235 53.76 18.17 43.55
N ALA A 236 53.53 18.83 44.69
CA ALA A 236 54.47 19.43 45.63
C ALA A 236 55.95 19.69 45.22
N ALA A 237 56.34 20.97 45.35
CA ALA A 237 57.51 21.40 46.12
C ALA A 237 57.21 22.78 46.74
#